data_AF-A0A6I3CAU8-F1
#
_entry.id   AF-A0A6I3CAU8-F1
#
_cell.length_a   1.000
_cell.length_b   1.000
_cell.length_c   1.000
_cell.angle_alpha   90.00
_cell.angle_beta   90.00
_cell.angle_gamma   90.00
#
_symmetry.space_group_name_H-M   'P 1'
#
loop_
_entity.id
_entity.type
_entity.pdbx_description
1 polymer ?
#
loop_
_entity_poly.entity_id
_entity_poly.type
_entity_poly.pdbx_seq_one_letter_code
_entity_poly.pdbx_strand_id
1 'polypeptide(L)'
;MAKKRLRNEELGEVDESSLRHVLVVGGTLDEWQALSEAQWTQRRHELSAIASGAGASWLTLRPYERGTNAAITTRIVEDHPGCTLIVDWCADGRDRLLAAIEQLRVGGHGHVDEAALAAALMAPAPCEPDLTVVLGPSDRLPPSLVWELSYCELVFIDAAWDELAGPHLEHAINEYALRHRRFGGIT
;
A
#
# COMPACT_ATOMS: atom_id res chain seq x y z
N MET A 1 -31.21 15.41 -48.12
CA MET A 1 -29.74 15.57 -48.29
C MET A 1 -29.09 15.30 -46.94
N ALA A 2 -28.55 14.10 -46.79
CA ALA A 2 -27.91 13.59 -45.57
C ALA A 2 -26.45 14.09 -45.48
N LYS A 3 -26.03 14.50 -44.28
CA LYS A 3 -24.63 14.73 -43.84
C LYS A 3 -24.69 14.95 -42.33
N LYS A 4 -23.92 14.34 -41.44
CA LYS A 4 -22.94 13.26 -41.51
C LYS A 4 -22.87 12.79 -40.05
N ARG A 5 -23.27 11.55 -39.77
CA ARG A 5 -23.16 10.91 -38.45
C ARG A 5 -21.67 10.70 -38.19
N LEU A 6 -21.06 11.55 -37.37
CA LEU A 6 -19.67 11.39 -36.96
C LEU A 6 -19.65 10.34 -35.85
N ARG A 7 -18.95 9.24 -36.15
CA ARG A 7 -18.53 8.20 -35.23
C ARG A 7 -17.58 8.85 -34.22
N ASN A 8 -17.95 8.80 -32.94
CA ASN A 8 -16.98 8.82 -31.85
C ASN A 8 -16.71 7.35 -31.52
N GLU A 9 -15.75 6.77 -32.22
CA GLU A 9 -15.03 5.58 -31.77
C GLU A 9 -13.66 6.08 -31.28
N GLU A 10 -13.13 5.43 -30.23
CA GLU A 10 -11.80 5.62 -29.65
C GLU A 10 -11.64 6.76 -28.62
N LEU A 11 -12.44 6.72 -27.55
CA LEU A 11 -11.85 6.92 -26.22
C LEU A 11 -11.42 5.54 -25.76
N GLY A 12 -10.12 5.26 -25.71
CA GLY A 12 -9.63 4.04 -25.09
C GLY A 12 -10.19 3.95 -23.69
N GLU A 13 -10.80 2.82 -23.35
CA GLU A 13 -11.08 2.47 -21.96
C GLU A 13 -9.76 2.62 -21.20
N VAL A 14 -9.67 3.62 -20.32
CA VAL A 14 -8.66 3.59 -19.27
C VAL A 14 -8.99 2.32 -18.50
N ASP A 15 -8.06 1.38 -18.48
CA ASP A 15 -8.20 0.20 -17.65
C ASP A 15 -8.17 0.67 -16.18
N GLU A 16 -9.32 1.09 -15.68
CA GLU A 16 -9.55 1.46 -14.28
C GLU A 16 -9.19 0.28 -13.36
N SER A 17 -9.00 -0.94 -13.90
CA SER A 17 -8.80 -2.20 -13.17
C SER A 17 -7.38 -2.53 -12.74
N SER A 18 -6.34 -1.83 -13.22
CA SER A 18 -4.96 -2.20 -12.85
C SER A 18 -4.66 -1.91 -11.38
N LEU A 19 -4.42 -2.96 -10.61
CA LEU A 19 -3.79 -2.89 -9.28
C LEU A 19 -2.42 -2.23 -9.44
N ARG A 20 -2.15 -1.09 -8.78
CA ARG A 20 -0.88 -0.34 -8.89
C ARG A 20 -0.07 -0.40 -7.62
N HIS A 21 -0.72 -0.30 -6.47
CA HIS A 21 -0.06 -0.25 -5.18
C HIS A 21 -0.75 -1.16 -4.16
N VAL A 22 0.00 -2.13 -3.65
CA VAL A 22 -0.42 -3.02 -2.56
C VAL A 22 0.28 -2.60 -1.27
N LEU A 23 -0.48 -2.47 -0.18
CA LEU A 23 0.02 -2.26 1.16
C LEU A 23 -0.25 -3.50 2.02
N VAL A 24 0.78 -4.15 2.55
CA VAL A 24 0.64 -5.27 3.49
C VAL A 24 0.96 -4.79 4.90
N VAL A 25 0.02 -5.02 5.81
CA VAL A 25 0.10 -4.60 7.21
C VAL A 25 0.03 -5.83 8.11
N GLY A 26 1.04 -6.03 8.96
CA GLY A 26 1.03 -7.17 9.87
C GLY A 26 2.19 -7.16 10.86
N GLY A 27 1.97 -7.80 12.00
CA GLY A 27 2.96 -7.97 13.05
C GLY A 27 3.35 -6.67 13.78
N THR A 28 4.14 -6.81 14.82
CA THR A 28 4.71 -5.73 15.61
C THR A 28 6.16 -5.47 15.20
N LEU A 29 6.75 -4.33 15.62
CA LEU A 29 8.19 -4.12 15.39
C LEU A 29 9.05 -5.20 16.03
N ASP A 30 8.61 -5.77 17.16
CA ASP A 30 9.34 -6.84 17.85
C ASP A 30 9.38 -8.11 16.98
N GLU A 31 8.26 -8.48 16.37
CA GLU A 31 8.17 -9.63 15.46
C GLU A 31 8.96 -9.39 14.16
N TRP A 32 8.95 -8.15 13.66
CA TRP A 32 9.76 -7.76 12.51
C TRP A 32 11.26 -7.87 12.80
N GLN A 33 11.70 -7.45 13.98
CA GLN A 33 13.09 -7.53 14.42
C GLN A 33 13.52 -8.95 14.79
N ALA A 34 12.58 -9.84 15.10
CA ALA A 34 12.84 -11.25 15.38
C ALA A 34 13.20 -12.07 14.13
N LEU A 35 12.85 -11.58 12.93
CA LEU A 35 13.22 -12.23 11.67
C LEU A 35 14.71 -12.05 11.37
N SER A 36 15.36 -13.13 10.94
CA SER A 36 16.72 -13.08 10.41
C SER A 36 16.79 -12.34 9.07
N GLU A 37 17.97 -11.83 8.72
CA GLU A 37 18.22 -11.17 7.43
C GLU A 37 17.85 -12.05 6.22
N ALA A 38 18.09 -13.37 6.33
CA ALA A 38 17.72 -14.34 5.31
C ALA A 38 16.20 -14.46 5.14
N GLN A 39 15.46 -14.50 6.26
CA GLN A 39 13.99 -14.52 6.23
C GLN A 39 13.44 -13.22 5.62
N TRP A 40 13.99 -12.07 6.02
CA TRP A 40 13.62 -10.77 5.45
C TRP A 40 13.88 -10.69 3.95
N THR A 41 15.06 -11.11 3.51
CA THR A 41 15.43 -11.11 2.08
C THR A 41 14.51 -12.00 1.27
N GLN A 42 14.26 -13.23 1.74
CA GLN A 42 13.35 -14.16 1.08
C GLN A 42 11.93 -13.58 0.98
N ARG A 43 11.39 -13.05 2.09
CA ARG A 43 10.04 -12.48 2.15
C ARG A 43 9.88 -11.29 1.22
N ARG A 44 10.85 -10.35 1.23
CA ARG A 44 10.82 -9.17 0.35
C ARG A 44 10.83 -9.55 -1.13
N HIS A 45 11.66 -10.52 -1.51
CA HIS A 45 11.71 -11.03 -2.88
C HIS A 45 10.39 -11.72 -3.30
N GLU A 46 9.88 -12.62 -2.47
CA GLU A 46 8.65 -13.38 -2.75
C GLU A 46 7.43 -12.48 -2.89
N LEU A 47 7.19 -11.59 -1.92
CA LEU A 47 6.03 -10.71 -1.93
C LEU A 47 6.09 -9.70 -3.10
N SER A 48 7.27 -9.17 -3.41
CA SER A 48 7.44 -8.24 -4.54
C SER A 48 7.20 -8.93 -5.89
N ALA A 49 7.64 -10.19 -6.04
CA ALA A 49 7.39 -10.98 -7.25
C ALA A 49 5.88 -11.24 -7.46
N ILE A 50 5.14 -11.51 -6.38
CA ILE A 50 3.69 -11.73 -6.44
C ILE A 50 2.94 -10.43 -6.77
N ALA A 51 3.29 -9.33 -6.10
CA ALA A 51 2.70 -8.02 -6.39
C ALA A 51 2.94 -7.61 -7.86
N SER A 52 4.19 -7.73 -8.33
CA SER A 52 4.57 -7.49 -9.73
C SER A 52 3.79 -8.37 -10.70
N GLY A 53 3.68 -9.67 -10.40
CA GLY A 53 2.94 -10.64 -11.23
C GLY A 53 1.44 -10.33 -11.33
N ALA A 54 0.88 -9.62 -10.35
CA ALA A 54 -0.49 -9.13 -10.34
C ALA A 54 -0.67 -7.73 -10.97
N GLY A 55 0.41 -7.11 -11.45
CA GLY A 55 0.40 -5.79 -12.09
C GLY A 55 0.75 -4.62 -11.15
N ALA A 56 0.92 -4.86 -9.85
CA ALA A 56 1.29 -3.80 -8.90
C ALA A 56 2.74 -3.37 -9.10
N SER A 57 2.91 -2.08 -9.45
CA SER A 57 4.21 -1.43 -9.55
C SER A 57 4.80 -1.06 -8.18
N TRP A 58 3.99 -1.08 -7.13
CA TRP A 58 4.39 -0.71 -5.77
C TRP A 58 3.90 -1.71 -4.74
N LEU A 59 4.79 -2.09 -3.82
CA LEU A 59 4.47 -2.87 -2.64
C LEU A 59 4.99 -2.14 -1.41
N THR A 60 4.12 -1.83 -0.45
CA THR A 60 4.54 -1.31 0.85
C THR A 60 4.31 -2.37 1.92
N LEU A 61 5.30 -2.64 2.76
CA LEU A 61 5.15 -3.43 3.99
C LEU A 61 5.15 -2.48 5.18
N ARG A 62 4.27 -2.75 6.16
CA ARG A 62 4.15 -1.95 7.38
C ARG A 62 3.79 -2.80 8.59
N PRO A 63 4.34 -2.52 9.79
CA PRO A 63 3.89 -3.19 11.00
C PRO A 63 2.44 -2.80 11.32
N TYR A 64 1.70 -3.72 11.91
CA TYR A 64 0.35 -3.49 12.42
C TYR A 64 0.35 -2.46 13.55
N GLU A 65 1.28 -2.60 14.50
CA GLU A 65 1.45 -1.69 15.65
C GLU A 65 2.88 -1.72 16.21
N ARG A 66 3.21 -0.81 17.15
CA ARG A 66 4.58 -0.59 17.63
C ARG A 66 5.24 -1.81 18.29
N GLY A 67 4.51 -2.61 19.07
CA GLY A 67 5.14 -3.52 20.01
C GLY A 67 5.85 -2.76 21.15
N THR A 68 6.92 -3.34 21.70
CA THR A 68 7.67 -2.78 22.85
C THR A 68 8.90 -1.97 22.44
N ASN A 69 9.48 -2.25 21.27
CA ASN A 69 10.66 -1.53 20.79
C ASN A 69 10.36 -0.14 20.23
N ALA A 70 11.37 0.73 20.31
CA ALA A 70 11.29 2.08 19.76
C ALA A 70 11.21 2.06 18.22
N ALA A 71 10.51 3.04 17.65
CA ALA A 71 10.31 3.14 16.22
C ALA A 71 11.64 3.27 15.47
N ILE A 72 11.87 2.40 14.48
CA ILE A 72 12.86 2.63 13.43
C ILE A 72 12.22 3.59 12.43
N THR A 73 12.93 4.67 12.07
CA THR A 73 12.36 5.73 11.23
C THR A 73 12.78 5.66 9.77
N THR A 74 13.80 4.87 9.45
CA THR A 74 14.35 4.82 8.09
C THR A 74 13.57 3.81 7.25
N ARG A 75 12.85 4.30 6.24
CA ARG A 75 12.26 3.44 5.22
C ARG A 75 13.35 2.76 4.39
N ILE A 76 13.12 1.51 4.01
CA ILE A 76 13.92 0.82 2.99
C ILE A 76 13.13 0.91 1.69
N VAL A 77 13.83 1.22 0.59
CA VAL A 77 13.26 1.23 -0.76
C VAL A 77 14.12 0.34 -1.63
N GLU A 78 13.52 -0.65 -2.26
CA GLU A 78 14.20 -1.64 -3.09
C GLU A 78 13.49 -1.83 -4.41
N ASP A 79 14.25 -1.77 -5.50
CA ASP A 79 13.72 -2.07 -6.83
C ASP A 79 13.78 -3.57 -7.08
N HIS A 80 12.60 -4.18 -7.25
CA HIS A 80 12.45 -5.54 -7.74
C HIS A 80 11.94 -5.49 -9.19
N PRO A 81 12.13 -6.54 -10.01
CA PRO A 81 11.66 -6.56 -11.38
C PRO A 81 10.14 -6.27 -11.49
N GLY A 82 9.79 -5.09 -12.01
CA GLY A 82 8.41 -4.66 -12.22
C GLY A 82 7.68 -4.13 -10.97
N CYS A 83 8.34 -4.07 -9.80
CA CYS A 83 7.73 -3.59 -8.57
C CYS A 83 8.78 -2.93 -7.65
N THR A 84 8.51 -1.72 -7.17
CA THR A 84 9.32 -1.09 -6.12
C THR A 84 8.73 -1.40 -4.75
N LEU A 85 9.55 -2.01 -3.89
CA LEU A 85 9.22 -2.35 -2.52
C LEU A 85 9.58 -1.21 -1.58
N ILE A 86 8.67 -0.86 -0.68
CA ILE A 86 8.86 0.05 0.44
C ILE A 86 8.67 -0.72 1.73
N VAL A 87 9.67 -0.72 2.62
CA VAL A 87 9.51 -1.20 4.00
C VAL A 87 9.42 0.01 4.92
N ASP A 88 8.21 0.30 5.39
CA ASP A 88 7.93 1.42 6.28
C ASP A 88 7.77 0.94 7.71
N TRP A 89 8.79 1.19 8.52
CA TRP A 89 8.86 0.79 9.93
C TRP A 89 8.00 1.67 10.85
N CYS A 90 7.33 2.71 10.33
CA CYS A 90 6.46 3.55 11.14
C CYS A 90 5.19 2.81 11.54
N ALA A 91 5.12 2.39 12.81
CA ALA A 91 4.04 1.56 13.35
C ALA A 91 2.84 2.33 13.92
N ASP A 92 2.78 3.64 13.70
CA ASP A 92 1.67 4.49 14.10
C ASP A 92 1.39 5.53 13.00
N GLY A 93 0.19 5.49 12.43
CA GLY A 93 -0.16 6.37 11.31
C GLY A 93 -0.29 7.83 11.72
N ARG A 94 -0.54 8.14 13.00
CA ARG A 94 -0.58 9.52 13.50
C ARG A 94 0.82 10.10 13.57
N ASP A 95 1.80 9.32 14.01
CA ASP A 95 3.21 9.74 13.97
C ASP A 95 3.65 9.98 12.53
N ARG A 96 3.26 9.11 11.59
CA ARG A 96 3.55 9.29 10.16
C ARG A 96 2.94 10.60 9.62
N LEU A 97 1.70 10.90 10.01
CA LEU A 97 1.02 12.14 9.65
C LEU A 97 1.76 13.37 10.18
N LEU A 98 2.13 13.36 11.47
CA LEU A 98 2.89 14.46 12.08
C LEU A 98 4.26 14.64 11.42
N ALA A 99 4.95 13.53 11.12
CA ALA A 99 6.23 13.57 10.41
C ALA A 99 6.09 14.14 8.99
N ALA A 100 5.05 13.77 8.25
CA ALA A 100 4.77 14.31 6.91
C ALA A 100 4.46 15.81 6.94
N ILE A 101 3.63 16.26 7.89
CA ILE A 101 3.32 17.69 8.09
C ILE A 101 4.59 18.47 8.42
N GLU A 102 5.43 17.95 9.32
CA GLU A 102 6.69 18.60 9.68
C GLU A 102 7.66 18.66 8.50
N GLN A 103 7.76 17.59 7.71
CA GLN A 103 8.56 17.56 6.48
C GLN A 103 8.11 18.65 5.49
N LEU A 104 6.81 18.78 5.26
CA LEU A 104 6.25 19.80 4.36
C LEU A 104 6.52 21.22 4.89
N ARG A 105 6.35 21.43 6.19
CA ARG A 105 6.62 22.72 6.86
C ARG A 105 8.08 23.13 6.73
N VAL A 106 9.02 22.23 7.05
CA VAL A 106 10.46 22.47 6.94
C VAL A 106 10.90 22.64 5.49
N GLY A 107 10.26 21.92 4.57
CA GLY A 107 10.45 22.07 3.12
C GLY A 107 9.89 23.37 2.54
N GLY A 108 9.37 24.29 3.37
CA GLY A 108 8.89 25.60 2.94
C GLY A 108 7.58 25.56 2.14
N HIS A 109 6.80 24.48 2.25
CA HIS A 109 5.49 24.43 1.62
C HIS A 109 4.57 25.43 2.31
N GLY A 110 4.13 26.45 1.58
CA GLY A 110 3.29 27.51 2.14
C GLY A 110 1.88 27.01 2.47
N HIS A 111 1.19 26.46 1.47
CA HIS A 111 -0.12 25.83 1.63
C HIS A 111 0.04 24.32 1.56
N VAL A 112 -0.47 23.61 2.56
CA VAL A 112 -0.57 22.15 2.57
C VAL A 112 -2.00 21.79 2.21
N ASP A 113 -2.17 21.18 1.05
CA ASP A 113 -3.43 20.59 0.60
C ASP A 113 -3.39 19.06 0.69
N GLU A 114 -4.49 18.42 0.32
CA GLU A 114 -4.66 16.96 0.34
C GLU A 114 -3.60 16.26 -0.53
N ALA A 115 -3.32 16.79 -1.72
CA ALA A 115 -2.37 16.21 -2.66
C ALA A 115 -0.93 16.27 -2.12
N ALA A 116 -0.52 17.41 -1.55
CA ALA A 116 0.81 17.56 -0.95
C ALA A 116 1.00 16.62 0.24
N LEU A 117 -0.03 16.47 1.08
CA LEU A 117 0.01 15.58 2.24
C LEU A 117 0.03 14.10 1.82
N ALA A 118 -0.82 13.70 0.87
CA ALA A 118 -0.84 12.34 0.33
C ALA A 118 0.51 11.97 -0.29
N ALA A 119 1.11 12.85 -1.10
CA ALA A 119 2.42 12.63 -1.69
C ALA A 119 3.53 12.46 -0.62
N ALA A 120 3.51 13.27 0.45
CA ALA A 120 4.48 13.15 1.53
C ALA A 120 4.34 11.83 2.33
N LEU A 121 3.09 11.36 2.51
CA LEU A 121 2.79 10.10 3.21
C LEU A 121 3.16 8.86 2.38
N MET A 122 2.85 8.87 1.08
CA MET A 122 3.04 7.71 0.20
C MET A 122 4.45 7.59 -0.36
N ALA A 123 5.24 8.67 -0.35
CA ALA A 123 6.56 8.69 -0.95
C ALA A 123 7.43 7.48 -0.54
N PRO A 124 8.15 6.85 -1.49
CA PRO A 124 8.29 7.24 -2.89
C PRO A 124 7.15 6.79 -3.84
N ALA A 125 6.13 6.06 -3.37
CA ALA A 125 5.03 5.65 -4.23
C ALA A 125 4.24 6.90 -4.72
N PRO A 126 3.89 6.98 -6.02
CA PRO A 126 3.21 8.13 -6.60
C PRO A 126 1.68 8.07 -6.41
N CYS A 127 1.17 7.01 -5.79
CA CYS A 127 -0.26 6.76 -5.60
C CYS A 127 -0.53 6.08 -4.26
N GLU A 128 -1.75 6.28 -3.76
CA GLU A 128 -2.28 5.58 -2.59
C GLU A 128 -2.47 4.09 -2.89
N PRO A 129 -2.46 3.21 -1.87
CA PRO A 129 -2.69 1.79 -2.08
C PRO A 129 -4.11 1.54 -2.61
N ASP A 130 -4.22 0.80 -3.71
CA ASP A 130 -5.52 0.33 -4.18
C ASP A 130 -6.02 -0.83 -3.30
N LEU A 131 -5.09 -1.68 -2.83
CA LEU A 131 -5.36 -2.80 -1.93
C LEU A 131 -4.50 -2.69 -0.67
N THR A 132 -5.13 -2.79 0.50
CA THR A 132 -4.47 -2.99 1.79
C THR A 132 -4.82 -4.36 2.35
N VAL A 133 -3.80 -5.22 2.48
CA VAL A 133 -3.87 -6.54 3.10
C VAL A 133 -3.53 -6.41 4.57
N VAL A 134 -4.45 -6.79 5.45
CA VAL A 134 -4.27 -6.71 6.90
C VAL A 134 -4.19 -8.12 7.47
N LEU A 135 -3.06 -8.45 8.10
CA LEU A 135 -2.87 -9.71 8.80
C LEU A 135 -3.39 -9.63 10.23
N GLY A 136 -4.02 -10.70 10.69
CA GLY A 136 -4.59 -10.84 12.01
C GLY A 136 -6.11 -10.68 12.03
N PRO A 137 -6.71 -10.58 13.23
CA PRO A 137 -8.16 -10.56 13.38
C PRO A 137 -8.77 -9.29 12.76
N SER A 138 -9.98 -9.45 12.19
CA SER A 138 -10.73 -8.37 11.53
C SER A 138 -11.59 -7.53 12.47
N ASP A 139 -11.39 -7.66 13.79
CA ASP A 139 -12.13 -6.94 14.83
C ASP A 139 -11.58 -5.55 15.12
N ARG A 140 -10.36 -5.25 14.65
CA ARG A 140 -9.67 -3.97 14.86
C ARG A 140 -8.88 -3.54 13.63
N LEU A 141 -8.93 -2.23 13.34
CA LEU A 141 -8.08 -1.61 12.33
C LEU A 141 -6.66 -1.35 12.88
N PRO A 142 -5.60 -1.55 12.08
CA PRO A 142 -4.23 -1.30 12.51
C PRO A 142 -4.02 0.18 12.89
N PRO A 143 -3.45 0.50 14.07
CA PRO A 143 -3.05 1.87 14.42
C PRO A 143 -2.07 2.51 13.44
N SER A 144 -1.35 1.69 12.67
CA SER A 144 -0.41 2.14 11.64
C SER A 144 -1.10 2.70 10.39
N LEU A 145 -2.42 2.56 10.26
CA LEU A 145 -3.23 3.07 9.16
C LEU A 145 -4.12 4.24 9.61
N VAL A 146 -4.04 5.37 8.89
CA VAL A 146 -4.89 6.54 9.16
C VAL A 146 -5.38 7.15 7.85
N TRP A 147 -4.46 7.63 7.02
CA TRP A 147 -4.78 8.27 5.73
C TRP A 147 -5.20 7.24 4.69
N GLU A 148 -4.50 6.10 4.70
CA GLU A 148 -4.65 5.02 3.72
C GLU A 148 -6.04 4.39 3.73
N LEU A 149 -6.77 4.49 4.85
CA LEU A 149 -8.11 3.91 5.02
C LEU A 149 -9.22 4.67 4.28
N SER A 150 -8.92 5.84 3.71
CA SER A 150 -9.92 6.70 3.08
C SER A 150 -10.53 6.05 1.84
N TYR A 151 -9.70 5.47 0.98
CA TYR A 151 -10.12 4.97 -0.34
C TYR A 151 -9.57 3.60 -0.72
N CYS A 152 -8.67 3.00 0.08
CA CYS A 152 -8.14 1.69 -0.22
C CYS A 152 -9.18 0.58 0.01
N GLU A 153 -9.07 -0.50 -0.74
CA GLU A 153 -9.81 -1.71 -0.45
C GLU A 153 -9.10 -2.53 0.63
N LEU A 154 -9.85 -2.98 1.63
CA LEU A 154 -9.32 -3.82 2.71
C LEU A 154 -9.57 -5.31 2.44
N VAL A 155 -8.54 -6.14 2.61
CA VAL A 155 -8.67 -7.60 2.74
C VAL A 155 -7.98 -8.04 4.01
N PHE A 156 -8.72 -8.74 4.87
CA PHE A 156 -8.19 -9.30 6.12
C PHE A 156 -7.79 -10.75 5.89
N ILE A 157 -6.63 -11.13 6.37
CA ILE A 157 -6.10 -12.49 6.33
C ILE A 157 -5.87 -12.94 7.77
N ASP A 158 -6.59 -13.99 8.18
CA ASP A 158 -6.44 -14.61 9.49
C ASP A 158 -5.17 -15.46 9.55
N ALA A 159 -4.02 -14.79 9.61
CA ALA A 159 -2.70 -15.37 9.74
C ALA A 159 -1.82 -14.42 10.57
N ALA A 160 -0.89 -14.99 11.34
CA ALA A 160 0.12 -14.22 12.04
C ALA A 160 1.21 -13.70 11.08
N TRP A 161 2.03 -12.76 11.54
CA TRP A 161 3.08 -12.16 10.71
C TRP A 161 4.18 -13.15 10.30
N ASP A 162 4.54 -14.07 11.19
CA ASP A 162 5.50 -15.13 10.90
C ASP A 162 4.94 -16.15 9.90
N GLU A 163 3.62 -16.32 9.85
CA GLU A 163 2.91 -17.19 8.91
C GLU A 163 2.68 -16.58 7.51
N LEU A 164 2.88 -15.26 7.34
CA LEU A 164 2.75 -14.60 6.03
C LEU A 164 3.64 -15.29 4.98
N ALA A 165 3.00 -15.68 3.88
CA ALA A 165 3.58 -16.43 2.77
C ALA A 165 2.88 -16.01 1.47
N GLY A 166 3.49 -16.34 0.32
CA GLY A 166 2.96 -15.97 -0.99
C GLY A 166 1.47 -16.26 -1.23
N PRO A 167 0.95 -17.45 -0.90
CA PRO A 167 -0.47 -17.78 -1.11
C PRO A 167 -1.44 -16.85 -0.38
N HIS A 168 -1.04 -16.26 0.75
CA HIS A 168 -1.87 -15.29 1.48
C HIS A 168 -2.03 -13.99 0.68
N LEU A 169 -0.94 -13.50 0.08
CA LEU A 169 -0.96 -12.30 -0.74
C LEU A 169 -1.71 -12.55 -2.06
N GLU A 170 -1.48 -13.70 -2.70
CA GLU A 170 -2.23 -14.11 -3.90
C GLU A 170 -3.73 -14.18 -3.63
N HIS A 171 -4.13 -14.76 -2.49
CA HIS A 171 -5.53 -14.81 -2.10
C HIS A 171 -6.12 -13.39 -1.95
N ALA A 172 -5.41 -12.49 -1.26
CA ALA A 172 -5.90 -11.12 -1.07
C ALA A 172 -6.03 -10.34 -2.38
N ILE A 173 -5.08 -10.52 -3.30
CA ILE A 173 -5.12 -9.92 -4.64
C ILE A 173 -6.29 -10.48 -5.47
N ASN A 174 -6.55 -11.78 -5.38
CA ASN A 174 -7.68 -12.40 -6.07
C ASN A 174 -9.02 -11.90 -5.52
N GLU A 175 -9.14 -11.74 -4.20
CA GLU A 175 -10.32 -11.13 -3.55
C GLU A 175 -10.55 -9.69 -4.03
N TYR A 176 -9.49 -8.90 -4.17
CA TYR A 176 -9.57 -7.56 -4.75
C TYR A 176 -10.07 -7.59 -6.21
N ALA A 177 -9.52 -8.48 -7.04
CA ALA A 177 -9.87 -8.59 -8.45
C ALA A 177 -11.34 -9.02 -8.68
N LEU A 178 -11.95 -9.75 -7.75
CA LEU A 178 -13.32 -10.24 -7.86
C LEU A 178 -14.39 -9.20 -7.47
N ARG A 179 -14.01 -8.05 -6.92
CA ARG A 179 -14.98 -7.08 -6.39
C ARG A 179 -15.62 -6.24 -7.48
N HIS A 180 -16.94 -6.11 -7.39
CA HIS A 180 -17.71 -5.21 -8.23
C HIS A 180 -17.59 -3.78 -7.74
N ARG A 181 -16.81 -2.96 -8.44
CA ARG A 181 -16.65 -1.54 -8.11
C ARG A 181 -17.95 -0.79 -8.40
N ARG A 182 -18.45 -0.08 -7.39
CA ARG A 182 -19.65 0.76 -7.50
C ARG A 182 -19.26 2.02 -8.28
N PHE A 183 -20.10 2.43 -9.23
CA PHE A 183 -19.89 3.67 -10.02
C PHE A 183 -19.56 4.85 -9.08
N GLY A 184 -18.40 5.46 -9.30
CA GLY A 184 -17.86 6.55 -8.46
C GLY A 184 -16.35 6.47 -8.21
N GLY A 185 -15.60 5.68 -8.99
CA GLY A 185 -14.14 5.55 -8.90
C GLY A 185 -13.49 6.92 -8.82
N ILE A 186 -12.78 7.16 -7.72
CA ILE A 186 -12.19 8.45 -7.43
C ILE A 186 -11.02 8.61 -8.39
N THR A 187 -11.09 9.71 -9.13
CA THR A 187 -10.25 10.06 -10.27
C THR A 187 -8.97 10.75 -9.82
#